data_AF-A0A6G2VM00-F1
#
_entry.id   AF-A0A6G2VM00-F1
#
_cell.length_a   1.000
_cell.length_b   1.000
_cell.length_c   1.000
_cell.angle_alpha   90.00
_cell.angle_beta   90.00
_cell.angle_gamma   90.00
#
_symmetry.space_group_name_H-M   'P 1'
#
loop_
_entity.id
_entity.type
_entity.pdbx_description
1 polymer ?
#
loop_
_entity_poly.entity_id
_entity_poly.type
_entity_poly.pdbx_seq_one_letter_code
_entity_poly.pdbx_strand_id
1 'polypeptide(L)'
;MTFVAEDDVWLAPLDGGRAWRVSADNMPVSRPRISPDGRHLAWTSTRDGAPEVHVAPLDGGPARRLTYWGNRRTEVCGWTADGRVLALGAHGRPSLRHTWAHAVPLDGGPAETLPYGPVGAVALGPATVLLSVSMGREAAYWKRYRGGTAGKLWIDRAADGEEGAGEFVRLHEEIDGNIECPVWAGTAGAPVPAEPATWGRIAFLSDHEGAGALYSSLADGSDLRRHTPHDGFYARHAAGDGTRVVYSQAGELWLLDDLEGAAPRRLDIRLGGPRVDLRPQPVDAARWFGEASPDHTARGSAVCVRGGIHWVT
;
A
#
# COMPACT_ATOMS: atom_id res chain seq x y z
N MET A 1 1.05 1.42 14.71
CA MET A 1 0.92 1.47 13.24
C MET A 1 2.28 1.40 12.57
N THR A 2 2.30 1.00 11.30
CA THR A 2 3.50 1.01 10.45
C THR A 2 3.32 1.91 9.24
N PHE A 3 4.41 2.54 8.80
CA PHE A 3 4.41 3.47 7.66
C PHE A 3 5.80 3.51 7.02
N VAL A 4 5.92 4.21 5.90
CA VAL A 4 7.21 4.44 5.21
C VAL A 4 7.61 5.90 5.34
N ALA A 5 8.88 6.13 5.69
CA ALA A 5 9.51 7.44 5.69
C ALA A 5 11.02 7.26 5.48
N GLU A 6 11.66 8.18 4.75
CA GLU A 6 13.10 8.08 4.43
C GLU A 6 13.45 6.73 3.76
N ASP A 7 12.59 6.25 2.86
CA ASP A 7 12.69 4.95 2.18
C ASP A 7 12.76 3.71 3.10
N ASP A 8 12.49 3.88 4.39
CA ASP A 8 12.49 2.83 5.40
C ASP A 8 11.11 2.59 6.01
N VAL A 9 10.91 1.38 6.55
CA VAL A 9 9.74 1.02 7.35
C VAL A 9 9.92 1.53 8.76
N TRP A 10 8.88 2.20 9.28
CA TRP A 10 8.82 2.70 10.64
C TRP A 10 7.61 2.14 11.39
N LEU A 11 7.76 2.00 12.70
CA LEU A 11 6.72 1.61 13.65
C LEU A 11 6.48 2.77 14.62
N ALA A 12 5.22 3.08 14.93
CA ALA A 12 4.87 4.09 15.92
C ALA A 12 3.57 3.77 16.69
N PRO A 13 3.37 4.34 17.89
CA PRO A 13 2.11 4.22 18.62
C PRO A 13 0.95 4.91 17.88
N LEU A 14 -0.27 4.43 18.10
CA LEU A 14 -1.48 5.03 17.50
C LEU A 14 -1.92 6.34 18.17
N ASP A 15 -1.40 6.62 19.36
CA ASP A 15 -1.63 7.89 20.07
C ASP A 15 -0.58 8.95 19.70
N GLY A 16 0.28 8.65 18.73
CA GLY A 16 1.38 9.52 18.33
C GLY A 16 2.67 9.27 19.11
N GLY A 17 3.61 10.19 18.98
CA GLY A 17 4.89 10.17 19.69
C GLY A 17 6.06 9.67 18.86
N ARG A 18 7.03 9.05 19.53
CA ARG A 18 8.29 8.64 18.89
C ARG A 18 8.09 7.38 18.06
N ALA A 19 8.54 7.42 16.80
CA ALA A 19 8.64 6.25 15.94
C ALA A 19 10.03 5.57 16.05
N TRP A 20 10.08 4.29 15.72
CA TRP A 20 11.31 3.50 15.60
C TRP A 20 11.42 2.91 14.20
N ARG A 21 12.65 2.93 13.67
CA ARG A 21 12.97 2.42 12.34
C ARG A 21 13.11 0.90 12.40
N VAL A 22 12.50 0.19 11.43
CA VAL A 22 12.48 -1.28 11.35
C VAL A 22 13.36 -1.81 10.22
N SER A 23 13.41 -1.12 9.08
CA SER A 23 14.35 -1.41 7.99
C SER A 23 15.44 -0.36 7.91
N ALA A 24 16.59 -0.71 7.32
CA ALA A 24 17.64 0.23 6.95
C ALA A 24 18.28 -0.26 5.66
N ASP A 25 17.44 -0.47 4.64
CA ASP A 25 17.84 -1.12 3.38
C ASP A 25 18.53 -0.14 2.42
N ASN A 26 18.42 1.17 2.68
CA ASN A 26 18.91 2.25 1.82
C ASN A 26 18.39 2.15 0.36
N MET A 27 17.21 1.52 0.22
CA MET A 27 16.54 1.19 -1.01
C MET A 27 15.03 1.30 -0.77
N PRO A 28 14.22 1.75 -1.75
CA PRO A 28 12.80 1.98 -1.53
C PRO A 28 12.04 0.74 -1.03
N VAL A 29 11.29 0.95 0.06
CA VAL A 29 10.33 0.00 0.62
C VAL A 29 8.89 0.51 0.48
N SER A 30 7.91 -0.39 0.54
CA SER A 30 6.50 -0.02 0.43
C SER A 30 5.56 -1.06 1.07
N ARG A 31 4.31 -0.64 1.30
CA ARG A 31 3.21 -1.46 1.86
C ARG A 31 3.57 -2.26 3.13
N PRO A 32 4.09 -1.63 4.21
CA PRO A 32 4.25 -2.36 5.46
C PRO A 32 2.89 -2.77 6.05
N ARG A 33 2.80 -4.00 6.56
CA ARG A 33 1.59 -4.62 7.13
C ARG A 33 1.95 -5.46 8.37
N ILE A 34 1.32 -5.15 9.50
CA ILE A 34 1.44 -5.95 10.73
C ILE A 34 0.56 -7.20 10.58
N SER A 35 1.04 -8.35 11.04
CA SER A 35 0.28 -9.61 11.06
C SER A 35 -0.91 -9.54 12.02
N PRO A 36 -1.97 -10.35 11.82
CA PRO A 36 -3.16 -10.32 12.67
C PRO A 36 -2.87 -10.63 14.14
N ASP A 37 -1.85 -11.46 14.40
CA ASP A 37 -1.39 -11.80 15.75
C ASP A 37 -0.47 -10.73 16.38
N GLY A 38 -0.14 -9.67 15.65
CA GLY A 38 0.73 -8.59 16.11
C GLY A 38 2.20 -8.99 16.29
N ARG A 39 2.65 -10.14 15.77
CA ARG A 39 4.02 -10.63 16.00
C ARG A 39 4.98 -10.34 14.87
N HIS A 40 4.49 -10.09 13.66
CA HIS A 40 5.31 -9.93 12.47
C HIS A 40 4.95 -8.66 11.70
N LEU A 41 5.94 -8.13 10.99
CA LEU A 41 5.78 -7.05 10.03
C LEU A 41 6.27 -7.52 8.67
N ALA A 42 5.40 -7.47 7.65
CA ALA A 42 5.76 -7.73 6.27
C ALA A 42 5.76 -6.44 5.44
N TRP A 43 6.65 -6.34 4.47
CA TRP A 43 6.71 -5.21 3.52
C TRP A 43 7.29 -5.65 2.19
N THR A 44 7.17 -4.77 1.19
CA THR A 44 7.81 -4.94 -0.12
C THR A 44 9.14 -4.18 -0.12
N SER A 45 10.27 -4.84 -0.38
CA SER A 45 11.59 -4.19 -0.49
C SER A 45 12.19 -4.42 -1.88
N THR A 46 12.85 -3.41 -2.42
CA THR A 46 13.59 -3.48 -3.71
C THR A 46 15.09 -3.67 -3.51
N ARG A 47 15.56 -3.93 -2.28
CA ARG A 47 16.98 -4.01 -1.93
C ARG A 47 17.79 -5.03 -2.73
N ASP A 48 17.14 -6.09 -3.23
CA ASP A 48 17.75 -7.15 -4.02
C ASP A 48 17.48 -7.02 -5.54
N GLY A 49 17.09 -5.83 -6.00
CA GLY A 49 16.84 -5.51 -7.40
C GLY A 49 15.35 -5.47 -7.76
N ALA A 50 14.68 -6.62 -7.82
CA ALA A 50 13.23 -6.69 -8.00
C ALA A 50 12.51 -6.52 -6.65
N PRO A 51 11.27 -5.99 -6.61
CA PRO A 51 10.49 -5.95 -5.38
C PRO A 51 10.16 -7.36 -4.90
N GLU A 52 10.32 -7.60 -3.61
CA GLU A 52 10.11 -8.90 -2.97
C GLU A 52 9.51 -8.74 -1.57
N VAL A 53 8.77 -9.75 -1.14
CA VAL A 53 8.19 -9.80 0.21
C VAL A 53 9.28 -10.07 1.23
N HIS A 54 9.38 -9.17 2.20
CA HIS A 54 10.25 -9.29 3.36
C HIS A 54 9.42 -9.32 4.64
N VAL A 55 9.95 -9.95 5.68
CA VAL A 55 9.30 -10.04 6.99
C VAL A 55 10.33 -9.92 8.12
N ALA A 56 9.93 -9.32 9.23
CA ALA A 56 10.67 -9.27 10.48
C ALA A 56 9.74 -9.45 11.70
N PRO A 57 10.26 -9.89 12.86
CA PRO A 57 9.53 -9.81 14.12
C PRO A 57 9.17 -8.35 14.46
N LEU A 58 7.97 -8.11 14.98
CA LEU A 58 7.49 -6.76 15.29
C LEU A 58 8.25 -6.14 16.49
N ASP A 59 8.69 -6.96 17.44
CA ASP A 59 9.50 -6.60 18.59
C ASP A 59 10.99 -6.37 18.25
N GLY A 60 11.37 -6.64 17.00
CA GLY A 60 12.72 -6.44 16.48
C GLY A 60 13.47 -7.77 16.28
N GLY A 61 14.47 -7.73 15.39
CA GLY A 61 15.21 -8.92 15.00
C GLY A 61 15.61 -8.86 13.53
N PRO A 62 16.27 -9.91 13.00
CA PRO A 62 16.68 -9.93 11.61
C PRO A 62 15.47 -10.00 10.68
N ALA A 63 15.50 -9.15 9.65
CA ALA A 63 14.60 -9.26 8.51
C ALA A 63 15.03 -10.42 7.60
N ARG A 64 14.05 -11.08 6.97
CA ARG A 64 14.30 -12.12 5.97
C ARG A 64 13.39 -11.95 4.76
N ARG A 65 13.90 -12.37 3.60
CA ARG A 65 13.17 -12.40 2.33
C ARG A 65 12.35 -13.67 2.22
N LEU A 66 11.08 -13.55 1.87
CA LEU A 66 10.15 -14.68 1.68
C LEU A 66 9.99 -15.09 0.21
N THR A 67 10.02 -14.13 -0.72
CA THR A 67 9.80 -14.41 -2.14
C THR A 67 11.05 -14.17 -2.97
N TYR A 68 11.22 -14.94 -4.04
CA TYR A 68 12.31 -14.82 -5.01
C TYR A 68 11.74 -14.81 -6.43
N TRP A 69 10.70 -13.99 -6.63
CA TRP A 69 9.90 -14.00 -7.84
C TRP A 69 10.50 -13.19 -8.99
N GLY A 70 11.41 -12.24 -8.70
CA GLY A 70 12.04 -11.40 -9.72
C GLY A 70 11.03 -10.54 -10.51
N ASN A 71 9.85 -10.30 -9.95
CA ASN A 71 8.73 -9.69 -10.66
C ASN A 71 8.52 -8.24 -10.23
N ARG A 72 8.41 -7.30 -11.19
CA ARG A 72 8.25 -5.87 -10.88
C ARG A 72 6.90 -5.48 -10.27
N ARG A 73 5.94 -6.42 -10.21
CA ARG A 73 4.61 -6.21 -9.63
C ARG A 73 4.43 -6.90 -8.28
N THR A 74 5.48 -7.49 -7.70
CA THR A 74 5.40 -8.05 -6.35
C THR A 74 5.05 -6.96 -5.35
N GLU A 75 4.03 -7.19 -4.54
CA GLU A 75 3.52 -6.24 -3.58
C GLU A 75 2.87 -6.96 -2.40
N VAL A 76 3.19 -6.55 -1.17
CA VAL A 76 2.45 -6.96 0.03
C VAL A 76 1.12 -6.20 0.09
N CYS A 77 0.03 -6.91 0.31
CA CYS A 77 -1.31 -6.32 0.44
C CYS A 77 -1.87 -6.45 1.86
N GLY A 78 -1.52 -7.52 2.56
CA GLY A 78 -2.01 -7.79 3.91
C GLY A 78 -1.56 -9.16 4.41
N TRP A 79 -2.42 -9.80 5.18
CA TRP A 79 -2.21 -11.12 5.73
C TRP A 79 -3.49 -11.94 5.61
N THR A 80 -3.34 -13.24 5.46
CA THR A 80 -4.44 -14.19 5.62
C THR A 80 -4.71 -14.43 7.10
N ALA A 81 -5.91 -14.93 7.43
CA ALA A 81 -6.30 -15.21 8.83
C ALA A 81 -5.40 -16.26 9.51
N ASP A 82 -4.83 -17.18 8.73
CA ASP A 82 -3.89 -18.21 9.20
C ASP A 82 -2.42 -17.72 9.30
N GLY A 83 -2.18 -16.42 9.15
CA GLY A 83 -0.86 -15.82 9.42
C GLY A 83 0.14 -15.92 8.27
N ARG A 84 -0.31 -16.16 7.03
CA ARG A 84 0.53 -16.06 5.83
C ARG A 84 0.46 -14.65 5.25
N VAL A 85 1.52 -14.21 4.57
CA VAL A 85 1.54 -12.88 3.94
C VAL A 85 0.72 -12.93 2.67
N LEU A 86 -0.28 -12.04 2.55
CA LEU A 86 -1.03 -11.86 1.32
C LEU A 86 -0.25 -10.91 0.40
N ALA A 87 0.17 -11.42 -0.75
CA ALA A 87 0.94 -10.66 -1.74
C ALA A 87 0.34 -10.77 -3.14
N LEU A 88 0.47 -9.71 -3.93
CA LEU A 88 0.18 -9.72 -5.36
C LEU A 88 1.47 -9.92 -6.15
N GLY A 89 1.36 -10.55 -7.32
CA GLY A 89 2.47 -10.65 -8.26
C GLY A 89 2.04 -11.20 -9.61
N ALA A 90 2.84 -10.94 -10.64
CA ALA A 90 2.65 -11.51 -11.98
C ALA A 90 3.72 -12.56 -12.30
N HIS A 91 4.27 -13.23 -11.28
CA HIS A 91 5.35 -14.21 -11.44
C HIS A 91 4.84 -15.46 -12.15
N GLY A 92 5.63 -15.99 -13.10
CA GLY A 92 5.18 -17.11 -13.95
C GLY A 92 3.97 -16.77 -14.85
N ARG A 93 3.66 -15.48 -15.05
CA ARG A 93 2.59 -15.01 -15.94
C ARG A 93 3.16 -14.37 -17.20
N PRO A 94 2.50 -14.49 -18.36
CA PRO A 94 3.00 -13.94 -19.63
C PRO A 94 2.94 -12.40 -19.69
N SER A 95 2.25 -11.75 -18.77
CA SER A 95 2.05 -10.31 -18.76
C SER A 95 2.15 -9.74 -17.35
N LEU A 96 2.90 -8.64 -17.21
CA LEU A 96 2.94 -7.83 -15.99
C LEU A 96 1.60 -7.14 -15.67
N ARG A 97 0.61 -7.26 -16.55
CA ARG A 97 -0.75 -6.77 -16.33
C ARG A 97 -1.67 -7.84 -15.74
N HIS A 98 -1.22 -9.06 -15.51
CA HIS A 98 -2.04 -10.08 -14.88
C HIS A 98 -1.39 -10.47 -13.55
N THR A 99 -1.80 -9.78 -12.49
CA THR A 99 -1.38 -10.05 -11.12
C THR A 99 -2.37 -11.01 -10.48
N TRP A 100 -1.87 -11.99 -9.74
CA TRP A 100 -2.66 -12.89 -8.90
C TRP A 100 -2.37 -12.60 -7.43
N ALA A 101 -3.32 -12.96 -6.58
CA ALA A 101 -3.11 -13.00 -5.14
C ALA A 101 -2.48 -14.33 -4.72
N HIS A 102 -1.55 -14.23 -3.78
CA HIS A 102 -0.78 -15.33 -3.26
C HIS A 102 -0.72 -15.28 -1.74
N ALA A 103 -0.87 -16.42 -1.09
CA ALA A 103 -0.58 -16.59 0.33
C ALA A 103 0.84 -17.14 0.49
N VAL A 104 1.75 -16.29 0.95
CA VAL A 104 3.18 -16.59 1.12
C VAL A 104 3.43 -17.07 2.54
N PRO A 105 3.85 -18.33 2.74
CA PRO A 105 4.06 -18.87 4.07
C PRO A 105 5.30 -18.26 4.74
N LEU A 106 5.27 -18.19 6.06
CA LEU A 106 6.39 -17.70 6.84
C LEU A 106 7.55 -18.70 6.89
N ASP A 107 7.41 -19.97 6.56
CA ASP A 107 8.56 -20.89 6.56
C ASP A 107 9.48 -20.72 5.33
N GLY A 108 9.11 -19.87 4.36
CA GLY A 108 9.82 -19.71 3.09
C GLY A 108 9.49 -20.81 2.07
N GLY A 109 8.49 -21.64 2.35
CA GLY A 109 7.93 -22.60 1.42
C GLY A 109 7.24 -21.94 0.21
N PRO A 110 6.76 -22.75 -0.74
CA PRO A 110 6.10 -22.25 -1.93
C PRO A 110 4.82 -21.47 -1.58
N ALA A 111 4.63 -20.32 -2.23
CA ALA A 111 3.41 -19.55 -2.08
C ALA A 111 2.22 -20.22 -2.77
N GLU A 112 1.07 -20.23 -2.11
CA GLU A 112 -0.19 -20.69 -2.70
C GLU A 112 -0.77 -19.59 -3.58
N THR A 113 -1.27 -19.92 -4.78
CA THR A 113 -2.03 -18.98 -5.60
C THR A 113 -3.50 -19.06 -5.22
N LEU A 114 -4.11 -17.93 -4.85
CA LEU A 114 -5.51 -17.88 -4.48
C LEU A 114 -6.42 -17.90 -5.72
N PRO A 115 -7.62 -18.51 -5.63
CA PRO A 115 -8.45 -18.86 -6.80
C PRO A 115 -9.27 -17.68 -7.37
N TYR A 116 -8.85 -16.43 -7.14
CA TYR A 116 -9.62 -15.24 -7.54
C TYR A 116 -9.38 -14.78 -8.98
N GLY A 117 -8.44 -15.40 -9.68
CA GLY A 117 -8.00 -14.94 -11.00
C GLY A 117 -7.17 -13.64 -10.94
N PRO A 118 -7.05 -12.91 -12.06
CA PRO A 118 -6.35 -11.63 -12.11
C PRO A 118 -7.03 -10.57 -11.23
N VAL A 119 -6.28 -10.00 -10.28
CA VAL A 119 -6.79 -9.02 -9.30
C VAL A 119 -5.77 -7.92 -9.02
N GLY A 120 -6.26 -6.72 -8.74
CA GLY A 120 -5.45 -5.54 -8.39
C GLY A 120 -5.30 -5.30 -6.90
N ALA A 121 -6.22 -5.82 -6.09
CA ALA A 121 -6.17 -5.81 -4.63
C ALA A 121 -7.14 -6.88 -4.10
N VAL A 122 -6.87 -7.35 -2.89
CA VAL A 122 -7.73 -8.28 -2.14
C VAL A 122 -7.84 -7.79 -0.71
N ALA A 123 -9.06 -7.68 -0.21
CA ALA A 123 -9.35 -7.45 1.19
C ALA A 123 -10.09 -8.68 1.74
N LEU A 124 -9.41 -9.40 2.63
CA LEU A 124 -9.96 -10.54 3.35
C LEU A 124 -10.62 -10.05 4.64
N GLY A 125 -11.77 -10.62 4.97
CA GLY A 125 -12.57 -10.28 6.14
C GLY A 125 -13.75 -11.24 6.25
N PRO A 126 -14.92 -10.79 6.73
CA PRO A 126 -16.15 -11.59 6.73
C PRO A 126 -16.53 -12.12 5.34
N ALA A 127 -16.15 -11.39 4.30
CA ALA A 127 -16.26 -11.78 2.90
C ALA A 127 -14.99 -11.36 2.14
N THR A 128 -14.75 -11.99 0.98
CA THR A 128 -13.65 -11.60 0.09
C THR A 128 -14.08 -10.43 -0.78
N VAL A 129 -13.33 -9.33 -0.71
CA VAL A 129 -13.51 -8.17 -1.59
C VAL A 129 -12.31 -8.06 -2.53
N LEU A 130 -12.58 -7.93 -3.83
CA LEU A 130 -11.59 -7.82 -4.89
C LEU A 130 -11.66 -6.46 -5.57
N LEU A 131 -10.49 -5.97 -5.97
CA LEU A 131 -10.38 -4.88 -6.94
C LEU A 131 -10.02 -5.46 -8.31
N SER A 132 -10.80 -5.17 -9.34
CA SER A 132 -10.67 -5.84 -10.65
C SER A 132 -9.42 -5.50 -11.46
N VAL A 133 -8.72 -4.41 -11.15
CA VAL A 133 -7.70 -3.86 -12.07
C VAL A 133 -6.28 -4.00 -11.50
N SER A 134 -5.52 -4.92 -12.09
CA SER A 134 -4.08 -5.17 -11.90
C SER A 134 -3.13 -4.04 -12.33
N MET A 135 -3.65 -3.07 -13.09
CA MET A 135 -2.93 -1.90 -13.62
C MET A 135 -3.39 -0.58 -12.97
N GLY A 136 -4.24 -0.63 -11.94
CA GLY A 136 -4.69 0.55 -11.23
C GLY A 136 -3.48 1.40 -10.83
N ARG A 137 -3.38 2.60 -11.42
CA ARG A 137 -2.39 3.57 -10.97
C ARG A 137 -3.03 4.30 -9.83
N GLU A 138 -2.35 4.32 -8.70
CA GLU A 138 -2.76 5.13 -7.56
C GLU A 138 -3.23 6.51 -8.05
N ALA A 139 -4.41 6.95 -7.60
CA ALA A 139 -5.09 8.12 -8.17
C ALA A 139 -4.23 9.41 -8.16
N ALA A 140 -3.17 9.44 -7.35
CA ALA A 140 -2.14 10.48 -7.37
C ALA A 140 -1.41 10.65 -8.73
N TYR A 141 -1.20 9.56 -9.48
CA TYR A 141 -0.52 9.59 -10.78
C TYR A 141 -1.44 9.97 -11.94
N TRP A 142 -2.75 9.70 -11.81
CA TRP A 142 -3.74 10.07 -12.80
C TRP A 142 -5.07 10.40 -12.11
N LYS A 143 -5.18 11.66 -11.69
CA LYS A 143 -6.37 12.17 -11.01
C LYS A 143 -7.59 12.10 -11.91
N ARG A 144 -8.74 11.80 -11.31
CA ARG A 144 -10.07 11.77 -11.93
C ARG A 144 -10.15 10.80 -13.10
N TYR A 145 -9.40 9.71 -13.04
CA TYR A 145 -9.41 8.70 -14.09
C TYR A 145 -10.78 8.01 -14.16
N ARG A 146 -11.34 7.91 -15.39
CA ARG A 146 -12.63 7.28 -15.70
C ARG A 146 -12.55 6.28 -16.86
N GLY A 147 -11.34 5.91 -17.27
CA GLY A 147 -11.16 4.96 -18.38
C GLY A 147 -11.45 3.52 -17.98
N GLY A 148 -11.39 2.60 -18.95
CA GLY A 148 -11.76 1.19 -18.75
C GLY A 148 -10.91 0.40 -17.75
N THR A 149 -9.79 0.97 -17.26
CA THR A 149 -8.98 0.37 -16.19
C THR A 149 -9.19 1.07 -14.84
N ALA A 150 -10.32 1.73 -14.63
CA ALA A 150 -10.65 2.31 -13.33
C ALA A 150 -11.01 1.15 -12.39
N GLY A 151 -10.45 1.16 -11.18
CA GLY A 151 -10.70 0.13 -10.18
C GLY A 151 -12.20 0.02 -9.87
N LYS A 152 -12.73 -1.20 -9.89
CA LYS A 152 -14.10 -1.54 -9.49
C LYS A 152 -14.04 -2.61 -8.42
N LEU A 153 -14.92 -2.48 -7.43
CA LEU A 153 -15.03 -3.43 -6.33
C LEU A 153 -15.96 -4.57 -6.69
N TRP A 154 -15.58 -5.75 -6.24
CA TRP A 154 -16.34 -6.98 -6.37
C TRP A 154 -16.31 -7.69 -5.02
N ILE A 155 -17.40 -8.34 -4.65
CA ILE A 155 -17.52 -9.06 -3.38
C ILE A 155 -18.12 -10.44 -3.62
N ASP A 156 -17.55 -11.44 -2.97
CA ASP A 156 -18.21 -12.73 -2.79
C ASP A 156 -19.02 -12.67 -1.49
N ARG A 157 -20.33 -12.84 -1.59
CA ARG A 157 -21.26 -12.74 -0.46
C ARG A 157 -21.65 -14.09 0.14
N ALA A 158 -21.22 -15.19 -0.47
CA ALA A 158 -21.50 -16.52 0.07
C ALA A 158 -20.33 -16.94 0.97
N ALA A 159 -20.62 -17.66 2.06
CA ALA A 159 -19.57 -18.26 2.85
C ALA A 159 -18.96 -19.48 2.12
N ASP A 160 -17.72 -19.83 2.47
CA ASP A 160 -17.05 -21.00 1.89
C ASP A 160 -17.92 -22.28 2.05
N GLY A 161 -18.26 -22.91 0.93
CA GLY A 161 -19.08 -24.13 0.90
C GLY A 161 -20.58 -23.91 0.76
N GLU A 162 -21.04 -22.65 0.72
CA GLU A 162 -22.43 -22.31 0.41
C GLU A 162 -22.68 -22.23 -1.11
N GLU A 163 -23.94 -22.33 -1.53
CA GLU A 163 -24.32 -22.12 -2.92
C GLU A 163 -24.01 -20.67 -3.33
N GLY A 164 -23.29 -20.49 -4.44
CA GLY A 164 -22.79 -19.19 -4.88
C GLY A 164 -21.41 -18.82 -4.33
N ALA A 165 -20.77 -19.64 -3.48
CA ALA A 165 -19.39 -19.40 -3.05
C ALA A 165 -18.43 -19.33 -4.26
N GLY A 166 -17.61 -18.29 -4.31
CA GLY A 166 -16.74 -17.96 -5.45
C GLY A 166 -17.41 -17.13 -6.54
N GLU A 167 -18.70 -16.82 -6.43
CA GLU A 167 -19.39 -15.91 -7.35
C GLU A 167 -19.28 -14.46 -6.87
N PHE A 168 -18.50 -13.66 -7.59
CA PHE A 168 -18.28 -12.26 -7.27
C PHE A 168 -19.32 -11.35 -7.93
N VAL A 169 -19.98 -10.53 -7.14
CA VAL A 169 -20.89 -9.48 -7.61
C VAL A 169 -20.25 -8.10 -7.49
N ARG A 170 -20.58 -7.20 -8.42
CA ARG A 170 -20.01 -5.85 -8.44
C ARG A 170 -20.63 -4.98 -7.35
N LEU A 171 -19.79 -4.22 -6.66
CA LEU A 171 -20.20 -3.15 -5.74
C LEU A 171 -20.01 -1.78 -6.39
N HIS A 172 -20.86 -0.84 -6.01
CA HIS A 172 -20.78 0.57 -6.39
C HIS A 172 -20.70 0.78 -7.90
N GLU A 173 -21.66 0.22 -8.64
CA GLU A 173 -21.71 0.39 -10.09
C GLU A 173 -21.90 1.85 -10.49
N GLU A 174 -22.60 2.60 -9.66
CA GLU A 174 -22.93 4.01 -9.76
C GLU A 174 -21.76 4.94 -9.47
N ILE A 175 -20.69 4.46 -8.81
CA ILE A 175 -19.51 5.29 -8.55
C ILE A 175 -18.75 5.51 -9.86
N ASP A 176 -18.93 6.70 -10.43
CA ASP A 176 -18.14 7.23 -11.53
C ASP A 176 -16.80 7.74 -11.01
N GLY A 177 -15.94 6.80 -10.66
CA GLY A 177 -14.62 7.05 -10.12
C GLY A 177 -13.70 5.85 -10.20
N ASN A 178 -12.42 6.11 -9.97
CA ASN A 178 -11.43 5.08 -9.68
C ASN A 178 -11.56 4.69 -8.20
N ILE A 179 -11.60 3.39 -7.90
CA ILE A 179 -11.63 2.88 -6.52
C ILE A 179 -10.30 2.17 -6.21
N GLU A 180 -9.76 2.38 -5.01
CA GLU A 180 -8.46 1.84 -4.60
C GLU A 180 -8.43 1.47 -3.11
N CYS A 181 -7.43 0.66 -2.72
CA CYS A 181 -7.14 0.29 -1.33
C CYS A 181 -8.36 -0.17 -0.51
N PRO A 182 -9.14 -1.17 -0.98
CA PRO A 182 -10.23 -1.71 -0.18
C PRO A 182 -9.68 -2.34 1.11
N VAL A 183 -10.34 -2.10 2.23
CA VAL A 183 -10.06 -2.74 3.52
C VAL A 183 -11.35 -2.91 4.33
N TRP A 184 -11.42 -3.96 5.15
CA TRP A 184 -12.49 -4.16 6.11
C TRP A 184 -12.22 -3.40 7.41
N ALA A 185 -13.28 -2.83 7.99
CA ALA A 185 -13.27 -2.21 9.32
C ALA A 185 -14.62 -2.39 10.02
N GLY A 186 -14.62 -2.35 11.35
CA GLY A 186 -15.79 -2.67 12.17
C GLY A 186 -16.10 -4.17 12.28
N THR A 187 -15.10 -5.03 12.07
CA THR A 187 -15.24 -6.50 12.04
C THR A 187 -14.70 -7.20 13.29
N ALA A 188 -14.16 -6.45 14.25
CA ALA A 188 -13.47 -7.02 15.41
C ALA A 188 -14.42 -7.73 16.39
N GLY A 189 -14.16 -9.02 16.61
CA GLY A 189 -14.68 -9.77 17.76
C GLY A 189 -16.01 -10.52 17.56
N ALA A 190 -16.59 -10.53 16.36
CA ALA A 190 -17.77 -11.33 16.08
C ALA A 190 -17.42 -12.51 15.13
N PRO A 191 -17.96 -13.73 15.34
CA PRO A 191 -17.99 -14.73 14.28
C PRO A 191 -18.69 -14.10 13.06
N VAL A 192 -18.28 -14.48 11.83
CA VAL A 192 -18.85 -13.97 10.58
C VAL A 192 -20.38 -14.00 10.72
N PRO A 193 -21.03 -12.83 10.84
CA PRO A 193 -22.46 -12.79 11.05
C PRO A 193 -23.21 -13.44 9.89
N ALA A 194 -24.43 -13.93 10.10
CA ALA A 194 -25.22 -14.53 9.03
C ALA A 194 -25.63 -13.51 7.93
N GLU A 195 -25.69 -12.22 8.26
CA GLU A 195 -26.22 -11.17 7.37
C GLU A 195 -25.14 -10.19 6.91
N PRO A 196 -24.99 -9.93 5.59
CA PRO A 196 -23.96 -9.04 5.05
C PRO A 196 -23.92 -7.63 5.65
N ALA A 197 -25.07 -7.07 6.00
CA ALA A 197 -25.18 -5.74 6.60
C ALA A 197 -24.54 -5.63 7.99
N THR A 198 -24.23 -6.77 8.62
CA THR A 198 -23.63 -6.82 9.97
C THR A 198 -22.14 -7.15 9.96
N TRP A 199 -21.55 -7.35 8.78
CA TRP A 199 -20.12 -7.65 8.56
C TRP A 199 -19.18 -6.45 8.78
N GLY A 200 -19.67 -5.34 9.34
CA GLY A 200 -18.96 -4.08 9.35
C GLY A 200 -18.97 -3.40 7.99
N ARG A 201 -17.92 -2.61 7.72
CA ARG A 201 -17.84 -1.72 6.56
C ARG A 201 -16.63 -2.01 5.70
N ILE A 202 -16.80 -1.82 4.40
CA ILE A 202 -15.71 -1.83 3.42
C ILE A 202 -15.28 -0.39 3.21
N ALA A 203 -14.10 -0.03 3.70
CA ALA A 203 -13.47 1.26 3.41
C ALA A 203 -12.65 1.18 2.13
N PHE A 204 -12.65 2.26 1.35
CA PHE A 204 -11.89 2.38 0.11
C PHE A 204 -11.62 3.85 -0.25
N LEU A 205 -10.63 4.08 -1.10
CA LEU A 205 -10.33 5.40 -1.65
C LEU A 205 -11.04 5.60 -2.98
N SER A 206 -11.57 6.80 -3.21
CA SER A 206 -12.11 7.19 -4.52
C SER A 206 -12.06 8.69 -4.74
N ASP A 207 -12.07 9.14 -5.99
CA ASP A 207 -12.13 10.56 -6.37
C ASP A 207 -13.35 10.91 -7.23
N HIS A 208 -14.44 10.14 -7.08
CA HIS A 208 -15.70 10.38 -7.81
C HIS A 208 -16.28 11.78 -7.54
N GLU A 209 -16.04 12.36 -6.36
CA GLU A 209 -16.43 13.74 -6.01
C GLU A 209 -15.32 14.78 -6.21
N GLY A 210 -14.28 14.47 -7.01
CA GLY A 210 -13.31 15.44 -7.51
C GLY A 210 -11.93 15.45 -6.84
N ALA A 211 -11.84 15.05 -5.57
CA ALA A 211 -10.58 14.80 -4.85
C ALA A 211 -10.57 13.40 -4.23
N GLY A 212 -9.40 12.77 -4.19
CA GLY A 212 -9.21 11.44 -3.59
C GLY A 212 -9.54 11.47 -2.11
N ALA A 213 -10.55 10.72 -1.71
CA ALA A 213 -11.14 10.72 -0.40
C ALA A 213 -11.36 9.29 0.09
N LEU A 214 -11.37 9.13 1.40
CA LEU A 214 -11.75 7.87 2.03
C LEU A 214 -13.27 7.79 2.13
N TYR A 215 -13.83 6.69 1.63
CA TYR A 215 -15.23 6.34 1.72
C TYR A 215 -15.38 4.98 2.40
N SER A 216 -16.62 4.65 2.78
CA SER A 216 -16.97 3.28 3.12
C SER A 216 -18.44 2.99 2.86
N SER A 217 -18.79 1.72 2.68
CA SER A 217 -20.17 1.23 2.60
C SER A 217 -20.35 -0.03 3.44
N LEU A 218 -21.60 -0.48 3.59
CA LEU A 218 -21.91 -1.84 4.00
C LEU A 218 -21.60 -2.85 2.87
N ALA A 219 -21.55 -4.14 3.20
CA ALA A 219 -21.20 -5.22 2.25
C ALA A 219 -22.22 -5.40 1.11
N ASP A 220 -23.45 -4.94 1.31
CA ASP A 220 -24.48 -4.90 0.28
C ASP A 220 -24.33 -3.68 -0.68
N GLY A 221 -23.42 -2.76 -0.38
CA GLY A 221 -23.18 -1.51 -1.11
C GLY A 221 -23.98 -0.32 -0.61
N SER A 222 -24.86 -0.51 0.39
CA SER A 222 -25.66 0.56 0.97
C SER A 222 -24.87 1.42 1.97
N ASP A 223 -25.50 2.53 2.39
CA ASP A 223 -24.95 3.45 3.40
C ASP A 223 -23.51 3.90 3.07
N LEU A 224 -23.33 4.37 1.83
CA LEU A 224 -22.09 4.97 1.34
C LEU A 224 -21.82 6.27 2.12
N ARG A 225 -20.68 6.31 2.81
CA ARG A 225 -20.24 7.43 3.63
C ARG A 225 -18.87 7.91 3.20
N ARG A 226 -18.65 9.22 3.36
CA ARG A 226 -17.38 9.90 3.12
C ARG A 226 -16.75 10.31 4.44
N HIS A 227 -15.47 10.03 4.59
CA HIS A 227 -14.75 10.19 5.87
C HIS A 227 -13.67 11.28 5.85
N THR A 228 -13.51 11.99 4.74
CA THR A 228 -12.50 13.05 4.60
C THR A 228 -13.17 14.36 4.15
N PRO A 229 -12.56 15.55 4.31
CA PRO A 229 -13.12 16.83 3.81
C PRO A 229 -13.09 16.94 2.28
N HIS A 230 -14.01 17.70 1.65
CA HIS A 230 -14.20 17.77 0.18
C HIS A 230 -12.98 18.33 -0.56
N ASP A 231 -12.27 19.23 0.10
CA ASP A 231 -11.13 19.93 -0.46
C ASP A 231 -9.82 19.47 0.20
N GLY A 232 -8.74 19.51 -0.57
CA GLY A 232 -7.39 19.25 -0.07
C GLY A 232 -6.58 18.30 -0.94
N PHE A 233 -5.50 17.78 -0.35
CA PHE A 233 -4.70 16.73 -0.97
C PHE A 233 -5.43 15.40 -0.94
N TYR A 234 -5.14 14.54 -1.91
CA TYR A 234 -5.73 13.21 -1.98
C TYR A 234 -5.35 12.40 -0.74
N ALA A 235 -6.34 11.76 -0.12
CA ALA A 235 -6.14 10.64 0.80
C ALA A 235 -5.58 9.44 0.03
N ARG A 236 -4.59 8.76 0.61
CA ARG A 236 -3.77 7.74 -0.06
C ARG A 236 -3.43 6.60 0.89
N HIS A 237 -3.12 5.44 0.31
CA HIS A 237 -2.59 4.26 1.03
C HIS A 237 -3.42 3.83 2.24
N ALA A 238 -4.75 3.81 2.11
CA ALA A 238 -5.61 3.34 3.18
C ALA A 238 -5.25 1.91 3.61
N ALA A 239 -5.20 1.68 4.91
CA ALA A 239 -4.98 0.37 5.52
C ALA A 239 -5.77 0.29 6.83
N GLY A 240 -6.14 -0.91 7.27
CA GLY A 240 -6.90 -1.10 8.50
C GLY A 240 -6.45 -2.31 9.31
N ASP A 241 -6.94 -2.38 10.55
CA ASP A 241 -6.70 -3.49 11.49
C ASP A 241 -7.98 -4.28 11.81
N GLY A 242 -9.04 -4.08 11.01
CA GLY A 242 -10.36 -4.66 11.25
C GLY A 242 -11.28 -3.79 12.12
N THR A 243 -10.77 -2.74 12.77
CA THR A 243 -11.61 -1.75 13.48
C THR A 243 -11.36 -0.34 12.96
N ARG A 244 -10.08 0.01 12.86
CA ARG A 244 -9.58 1.36 12.58
C ARG A 244 -9.04 1.43 11.16
N VAL A 245 -9.02 2.63 10.60
CA VAL A 245 -8.42 2.90 9.28
C VAL A 245 -7.38 3.99 9.40
N VAL A 246 -6.17 3.72 8.92
CA VAL A 246 -5.10 4.71 8.71
C VAL A 246 -5.02 5.07 7.24
N TYR A 247 -4.65 6.31 6.94
CA TYR A 247 -4.33 6.77 5.59
C TYR A 247 -3.29 7.89 5.64
N SER A 248 -2.66 8.16 4.51
CA SER A 248 -1.75 9.31 4.35
C SER A 248 -2.41 10.42 3.53
N GLN A 249 -2.09 11.67 3.87
CA GLN A 249 -2.55 12.83 3.12
C GLN A 249 -1.52 13.96 3.28
N ALA A 250 -1.02 14.49 2.18
CA ALA A 250 -0.04 15.60 2.17
C ALA A 250 1.24 15.36 2.99
N GLY A 251 1.69 14.10 3.14
CA GLY A 251 2.85 13.74 3.96
C GLY A 251 2.53 13.55 5.45
N GLU A 252 1.28 13.74 5.86
CA GLU A 252 0.78 13.49 7.20
C GLU A 252 0.08 12.13 7.28
N LEU A 253 0.04 11.56 8.49
CA LEU A 253 -0.69 10.33 8.79
C LEU A 253 -1.96 10.66 9.55
N TRP A 254 -3.05 10.03 9.15
CA TRP A 254 -4.38 10.23 9.72
C TRP A 254 -4.96 8.90 10.17
N LEU A 255 -5.76 8.94 11.24
CA LEU A 255 -6.46 7.78 11.78
C LEU A 255 -7.94 8.08 11.96
N LEU A 256 -8.76 7.08 11.64
CA LEU A 256 -10.14 6.95 12.03
C LEU A 256 -10.27 5.80 13.02
N ASP A 257 -10.75 6.09 14.22
CA ASP A 257 -10.91 5.09 15.28
C ASP A 257 -12.10 4.13 14.99
N ASP A 258 -13.08 4.58 14.20
CA ASP A 258 -14.16 3.79 13.62
C ASP A 258 -14.68 4.42 12.32
N LEU A 259 -15.64 3.78 11.65
CA LEU A 259 -16.32 4.29 10.45
C LEU A 259 -17.80 4.65 10.69
N GLU A 260 -18.22 4.71 11.96
CA GLU A 260 -19.60 4.96 12.39
C GLU A 260 -19.85 6.41 12.82
N GLY A 261 -18.80 7.17 13.11
CA GLY A 261 -18.92 8.59 13.42
C GLY A 261 -17.64 9.27 13.89
N ALA A 262 -16.55 8.52 14.05
CA ALA A 262 -15.26 9.11 14.40
C ALA A 262 -14.82 10.15 13.35
N ALA A 263 -14.33 11.29 13.84
CA ALA A 263 -13.66 12.27 12.99
C ALA A 263 -12.20 11.84 12.75
N PRO A 264 -11.63 12.05 11.55
CA PRO A 264 -10.22 11.79 11.31
C PRO A 264 -9.34 12.64 12.22
N ARG A 265 -8.37 12.00 12.88
CA ARG A 265 -7.36 12.68 13.68
C ARG A 265 -5.98 12.52 13.07
N ARG A 266 -5.23 13.63 13.02
CA ARG A 266 -3.82 13.62 12.59
C ARG A 266 -2.96 12.98 13.67
N LEU A 267 -2.06 12.10 13.28
CA LEU A 267 -1.10 11.48 14.17
C LEU A 267 0.17 12.32 14.23
N ASP A 268 0.50 12.85 15.42
CA ASP A 268 1.74 13.58 15.63
C ASP A 268 2.89 12.59 15.85
N ILE A 269 3.69 12.35 14.81
CA ILE A 269 4.74 11.34 14.79
C ILE A 269 6.09 12.00 14.61
N ARG A 270 7.00 11.67 15.54
CA ARG A 270 8.40 12.09 15.46
C ARG A 270 9.29 10.91 15.11
N LEU A 271 9.94 10.98 13.95
CA LEU A 271 10.95 10.00 13.55
C LEU A 271 12.12 10.04 14.54
N GLY A 272 12.38 8.91 15.19
CA GLY A 272 13.47 8.78 16.14
C GLY A 272 14.80 8.42 15.48
N GLY A 273 15.89 9.07 15.89
CA GLY A 273 17.25 8.73 15.45
C GLY A 273 17.94 9.84 14.64
N PRO A 274 19.23 9.69 14.33
CA PRO A 274 19.95 10.63 13.49
C PRO A 274 19.43 10.51 12.04
N ARG A 275 18.96 11.62 11.46
CA ARG A 275 18.48 11.70 10.07
C ARG A 275 19.67 11.72 9.09
N VAL A 276 20.38 10.60 9.02
CA VAL A 276 21.65 10.49 8.30
C VAL A 276 21.53 10.85 6.82
N ASP A 277 20.39 10.54 6.20
CA ASP A 277 20.14 10.80 4.77
C ASP A 277 19.92 12.28 4.46
N LEU A 278 19.67 13.11 5.49
CA LEU A 278 19.61 14.56 5.36
C LEU A 278 20.96 15.26 5.58
N ARG A 279 22.00 14.51 5.94
CA ARG A 279 23.32 15.11 6.17
C ARG A 279 23.90 15.60 4.83
N PRO A 280 24.47 16.81 4.78
CA PRO A 280 25.29 17.21 3.65
C PRO A 280 26.40 16.18 3.44
N GLN A 281 26.58 15.75 2.19
CA GLN A 281 27.63 14.81 1.81
C GLN A 281 28.32 15.27 0.52
N PRO A 282 29.61 14.97 0.35
CA PRO A 282 30.29 15.23 -0.91
C PRO A 282 29.63 14.42 -2.03
N VAL A 283 29.54 15.03 -3.21
CA VAL A 283 28.99 14.40 -4.40
C VAL A 283 30.14 13.91 -5.26
N ASP A 284 30.10 12.65 -5.69
CA ASP A 284 31.04 12.14 -6.68
C ASP A 284 30.77 12.78 -8.04
N ALA A 285 31.67 13.65 -8.48
CA ALA A 285 31.52 14.40 -9.73
C ALA A 285 31.45 13.48 -10.96
N ALA A 286 32.13 12.33 -10.96
CA ALA A 286 32.11 11.41 -12.09
C ALA A 286 30.74 10.74 -12.24
N ARG A 287 30.13 10.34 -11.12
CA ARG A 287 28.78 9.73 -11.11
C ARG A 287 27.69 10.71 -11.55
N TRP A 288 27.84 11.99 -11.23
CA TRP A 288 26.83 13.02 -11.47
C TRP A 288 27.19 13.97 -12.60
N PHE A 289 28.17 13.59 -13.43
CA PHE A 289 28.52 14.30 -14.64
C PHE A 289 27.30 14.38 -15.56
N GLY A 290 26.90 15.60 -15.91
CA GLY A 290 25.85 15.85 -16.90
C GLY A 290 26.45 16.08 -18.27
N GLU A 291 27.17 17.19 -18.41
CA GLU A 291 27.72 17.65 -19.68
C GLU A 291 29.00 18.46 -19.44
N ALA A 292 29.89 18.50 -20.43
CA ALA A 292 31.01 19.41 -20.49
C ALA A 292 31.01 20.18 -21.81
N SER A 293 31.20 21.50 -21.74
CA SER A 293 31.34 22.37 -22.89
C SER A 293 32.73 23.02 -22.85
N PRO A 294 33.67 22.63 -23.73
CA PRO A 294 34.99 23.23 -23.79
C PRO A 294 34.91 24.66 -24.29
N ASP A 295 35.82 25.50 -23.82
CA ASP A 295 35.97 26.86 -24.29
C ASP A 295 36.58 26.90 -25.70
N HIS A 296 36.48 28.05 -26.37
CA HIS A 296 37.00 28.20 -27.73
C HIS A 296 38.52 28.00 -27.84
N THR A 297 39.25 28.08 -26.72
CA THR A 297 40.71 27.88 -26.69
C THR A 297 41.11 26.45 -26.36
N ALA A 298 40.16 25.57 -26.02
CA ALA A 298 40.39 24.23 -25.48
C ALA A 298 41.32 24.20 -24.25
N ARG A 299 41.35 25.28 -23.46
CA ARG A 299 42.10 25.41 -22.20
C ARG A 299 41.22 25.34 -20.96
N GLY A 300 39.91 25.27 -21.13
CA GLY A 300 38.99 25.01 -20.04
C GLY A 300 37.68 24.43 -20.53
N SER A 301 36.88 23.91 -19.61
CA SER A 301 35.52 23.44 -19.85
C SER A 301 34.57 23.92 -18.75
N ALA A 302 33.37 24.34 -19.13
CA ALA A 302 32.26 24.42 -18.21
C ALA A 302 31.66 23.01 -18.06
N VAL A 303 31.63 22.49 -16.83
CA VAL A 303 31.14 21.14 -16.51
C VAL A 303 29.92 21.24 -15.61
N CYS A 304 28.83 20.58 -16.02
CA CYS A 304 27.63 20.42 -15.22
C CYS A 304 27.77 19.16 -14.34
N VAL A 305 27.68 19.34 -13.02
CA VAL A 305 27.64 18.26 -12.03
C VAL A 305 26.41 18.45 -11.16
N ARG A 306 25.43 17.53 -11.27
CA ARG A 306 24.17 17.57 -10.49
C ARG A 306 23.46 18.95 -10.54
N GLY A 307 23.48 19.61 -11.70
CA GLY A 307 22.87 20.93 -11.92
C GLY A 307 23.72 22.13 -11.47
N GLY A 308 24.84 21.90 -10.79
CA GLY A 308 25.86 22.92 -10.55
C GLY A 308 26.78 23.07 -11.76
N ILE A 309 27.19 24.30 -12.07
CA ILE A 309 28.13 24.60 -13.16
C ILE A 309 29.50 24.93 -12.56
N HIS A 310 30.53 24.25 -13.04
CA HIS A 310 31.90 24.39 -12.58
C HIS A 310 32.82 24.68 -13.77
N TRP A 311 33.76 25.61 -13.63
CA TRP A 311 34.82 25.79 -14.62
C TRP A 311 36.02 24.94 -14.24
N VAL A 312 36.52 24.15 -15.19
CA VAL A 312 37.70 23.28 -15.02
C VAL A 312 38.71 23.64 -16.09
N THR A 313 39.99 23.77 -15.71
CA THR A 313 41.12 24.11 -16.59
C THR A 313 42.13 22.99 -16.63
#